data_AF-A0A844XDI5-F1
#
_entry.id   AF-A0A844XDI5-F1
#
_cell.length_a   1.000
_cell.length_b   1.000
_cell.length_c   1.000
_cell.angle_alpha   90.00
_cell.angle_beta   90.00
_cell.angle_gamma   90.00
#
_symmetry.space_group_name_H-M   'P 1'
#
loop_
_entity.id
_entity.type
_entity.pdbx_description
1 polymer ?
#
loop_
_entity_poly.entity_id
_entity_poly.type
_entity_poly.pdbx_seq_one_letter_code
_entity_poly.pdbx_strand_id
1 'polypeptide(L)'
;MAEINAMEDDEVNELLGLRPKFDIPAAARRAVEKVGILSQAEGGFPAGSLRNQPGALVAATLQASNGPVASRWGHILLRRVLASRLDAPRGLDPVAFAALRAQALNAIGEDAVARSLVQDIDGSQYNRALADAAFAAYLGTGDILGMCPVARLQGDLREDGEWELLKSICSAYLGEARSADRRLQRAFGTGVAEEIDVRLAQRYAGAAGEASRAVNIEWDGVDALSPWRYSLARAVGEDIPESLTADLDADYAISDVLIPATPLLRRVEVADTAGERGVLSSSAMVDLYSQLWASDLYDAADKGTAAQLREAYVANSAAQRLEAMRSLWGDEGDYGRLVLTAYAAARLPVTETMADDAATLIASMLSAGLDRNAMRWSSVVPEGSQGWALLALAQPDIQGAVDGGAVDEFLDNDGSADMRRSAFLVAGLAGLGRLEADDLEDFTDRLGRNLSRRSAWSDKISRAGELGNSTLVAMLAGLGMQGSGWDRMTPRHLYFIVRALNAAGLSAEARMIAAEAVARG
;
A
#
# COMPACT_ATOMS: atom_id res chain seq x y z
N MET A 1 -41.13 33.08 7.83
CA MET A 1 -42.04 32.05 7.30
C MET A 1 -41.83 31.83 5.81
N ALA A 2 -41.90 32.86 4.95
CA ALA A 2 -41.63 32.68 3.51
C ALA A 2 -40.18 32.23 3.21
N GLU A 3 -39.18 32.77 3.92
CA GLU A 3 -37.78 32.30 3.84
C GLU A 3 -37.62 30.85 4.29
N ILE A 4 -38.10 30.49 5.48
CA ILE A 4 -38.01 29.10 6.00
C ILE A 4 -38.70 28.09 5.09
N ASN A 5 -39.82 28.46 4.45
CA ASN A 5 -40.51 27.58 3.50
C ASN A 5 -39.78 27.41 2.15
N ALA A 6 -38.79 28.26 1.86
CA ALA A 6 -37.93 28.16 0.68
C ALA A 6 -36.58 27.47 0.99
N MET A 7 -36.27 27.26 2.27
CA MET A 7 -35.06 26.57 2.72
C MET A 7 -35.25 25.05 2.60
N GLU A 8 -34.18 24.35 2.26
CA GLU A 8 -34.16 22.90 2.23
C GLU A 8 -34.04 22.32 3.65
N ASP A 9 -34.43 21.06 3.87
CA ASP A 9 -34.47 20.45 5.21
C ASP A 9 -33.11 20.52 5.95
N ASP A 10 -31.98 20.39 5.25
CA ASP A 10 -30.64 20.51 5.85
C ASP A 10 -30.31 21.95 6.29
N GLU A 11 -30.78 22.95 5.55
CA GLU A 11 -30.60 24.38 5.84
C GLU A 11 -31.53 24.78 7.00
N VAL A 12 -32.75 24.23 7.02
CA VAL A 12 -33.68 24.37 8.15
C VAL A 12 -33.09 23.72 9.40
N ASN A 13 -32.52 22.52 9.28
CA ASN A 13 -31.86 21.84 10.39
C ASN A 13 -30.64 22.58 10.90
N GLU A 14 -29.88 23.23 10.01
CA GLU A 14 -28.75 24.09 10.39
C GLU A 14 -29.23 25.36 11.10
N LEU A 15 -30.17 26.09 10.49
CA LEU A 15 -30.73 27.33 11.03
C LEU A 15 -31.36 27.13 12.41
N LEU A 16 -32.01 25.99 12.63
CA LEU A 16 -32.69 25.65 13.88
C LEU A 16 -31.80 24.87 14.86
N GLY A 17 -30.54 24.59 14.51
CA GLY A 17 -29.62 23.80 15.35
C GLY A 17 -30.09 22.37 15.61
N LEU A 18 -30.88 21.80 14.69
CA LEU A 18 -31.47 20.45 14.76
C LEU A 18 -30.56 19.37 14.15
N ARG A 19 -29.41 19.73 13.57
CA ARG A 19 -28.42 18.74 13.13
C ARG A 19 -28.02 17.83 14.29
N PRO A 20 -28.17 16.50 14.16
CA PRO A 20 -27.71 15.58 15.18
C PRO A 20 -26.24 15.84 15.47
N LYS A 21 -25.88 16.07 16.74
CA LYS A 21 -24.47 16.23 17.15
C LYS A 21 -23.70 14.91 17.12
N PHE A 22 -24.42 13.80 17.15
CA PHE A 22 -23.89 12.44 17.15
C PHE A 22 -24.84 11.56 16.33
N ASP A 23 -24.29 10.69 15.50
CA ASP A 23 -25.00 9.63 14.78
C ASP A 23 -25.12 8.33 15.59
N ILE A 24 -24.38 8.22 16.70
CA ILE A 24 -24.37 7.04 17.58
C ILE A 24 -24.70 7.39 19.05
N PRO A 25 -25.38 6.46 19.77
CA PRO A 25 -25.68 6.63 21.20
C PRO A 25 -24.42 6.81 22.05
N ALA A 26 -24.52 7.53 23.17
CA ALA A 26 -23.38 7.83 24.04
C ALA A 26 -22.57 6.59 24.48
N ALA A 27 -23.24 5.47 24.76
CA ALA A 27 -22.60 4.21 25.16
C ALA A 27 -21.83 3.50 24.02
N ALA A 28 -22.07 3.89 22.77
CA ALA A 28 -21.42 3.32 21.59
C ALA A 28 -20.36 4.25 20.97
N ARG A 29 -20.15 5.44 21.56
CA ARG A 29 -19.15 6.41 21.09
C ARG A 29 -17.74 5.87 21.28
N ARG A 30 -16.90 6.06 20.26
CA ARG A 30 -15.52 5.62 20.28
C ARG A 30 -14.64 6.68 20.94
N ALA A 31 -13.73 6.21 21.78
CA ALA A 31 -12.68 7.06 22.31
C ALA A 31 -11.67 7.32 21.19
N VAL A 32 -11.12 8.54 21.14
CA VAL A 32 -9.99 8.88 20.24
C VAL A 32 -8.64 8.43 20.81
N GLU A 33 -8.66 7.59 21.85
CA GLU A 33 -7.48 6.90 22.37
C GLU A 33 -7.25 5.62 21.58
N LYS A 34 -5.99 5.29 21.28
CA LYS A 34 -5.61 4.03 20.60
C LYS A 34 -6.29 3.80 19.25
N VAL A 35 -6.62 4.87 18.51
CA VAL A 35 -7.22 4.79 17.17
C VAL A 35 -6.40 3.85 16.27
N GLY A 36 -7.06 2.86 15.67
CA GLY A 36 -6.42 1.87 14.80
C GLY A 36 -7.17 0.55 14.71
N ILE A 37 -6.88 -0.20 13.66
CA ILE A 37 -7.59 -1.45 13.36
C ILE A 37 -6.81 -2.71 13.79
N LEU A 38 -5.50 -2.58 14.07
CA LEU A 38 -4.64 -3.69 14.50
C LEU A 38 -4.25 -3.55 15.97
N SER A 39 -4.69 -4.48 16.81
CA SER A 39 -4.18 -4.60 18.18
C SER A 39 -2.81 -5.28 18.22
N GLN A 40 -2.11 -5.15 19.35
CA GLN A 40 -0.84 -5.84 19.56
C GLN A 40 -0.97 -7.38 19.47
N ALA A 41 -2.08 -7.94 19.92
CA ALA A 41 -2.34 -9.39 19.85
C ALA A 41 -2.51 -9.90 18.41
N GLU A 42 -2.89 -9.01 17.49
CA GLU A 42 -3.07 -9.29 16.06
C GLU A 42 -1.80 -8.93 15.25
N GLY A 43 -0.66 -8.69 15.93
CA GLY A 43 0.59 -8.32 15.29
C GLY A 43 0.80 -6.81 15.09
N GLY A 44 -0.10 -5.98 15.62
CA GLY A 44 0.09 -4.53 15.70
C GLY A 44 1.20 -4.12 16.69
N PHE A 45 1.57 -2.86 16.65
CA PHE A 45 2.56 -2.30 17.58
C PHE A 45 1.93 -1.96 18.94
N PRO A 46 2.73 -1.95 20.03
CA PRO A 46 2.22 -1.56 21.35
C PRO A 46 1.65 -0.14 21.33
N ALA A 47 0.44 0.04 21.88
CA ALA A 47 -0.27 1.32 21.79
C ALA A 47 0.52 2.50 22.36
N GLY A 48 1.32 2.25 23.40
CA GLY A 48 2.07 3.28 24.10
C GLY A 48 3.42 3.68 23.50
N SER A 49 3.84 3.10 22.37
CA SER A 49 5.21 3.23 21.86
C SER A 49 5.64 4.66 21.51
N LEU A 50 4.68 5.55 21.25
CA LEU A 50 4.94 6.95 20.88
C LEU A 50 4.71 7.95 22.02
N ARG A 51 4.23 7.51 23.19
CA ARG A 51 3.80 8.42 24.28
C ARG A 51 4.89 9.39 24.78
N ASN A 52 6.16 8.99 24.68
CA ASN A 52 7.30 9.80 25.08
C ASN A 52 8.08 10.39 23.90
N GLN A 53 7.56 10.27 22.68
CA GLN A 53 8.18 10.86 21.49
C GLN A 53 7.67 12.29 21.28
N PRO A 54 8.51 13.21 20.76
CA PRO A 54 8.07 14.55 20.40
C PRO A 54 7.02 14.48 19.28
N GLY A 55 5.84 15.07 19.49
CA GLY A 55 4.79 15.12 18.47
C GLY A 55 5.27 15.70 17.13
N ALA A 56 6.13 16.72 17.17
CA ALA A 56 6.70 17.32 15.96
C ALA A 56 7.58 16.36 15.14
N LEU A 57 8.31 15.45 15.79
CA LEU A 57 9.13 14.45 15.08
C LEU A 57 8.22 13.44 14.35
N VAL A 58 7.20 12.93 15.04
CA VAL A 58 6.26 11.97 14.47
C VAL A 58 5.46 12.63 13.35
N ALA A 59 4.96 13.85 13.57
CA ALA A 59 4.22 14.60 12.56
C ALA A 59 5.07 14.85 11.30
N ALA A 60 6.31 15.32 11.45
CA ALA A 60 7.20 15.55 10.31
C ALA A 60 7.53 14.23 9.56
N THR A 61 7.64 13.12 10.28
CA THR A 61 7.86 11.79 9.67
C THR A 61 6.67 11.40 8.81
N LEU A 62 5.44 11.51 9.34
CA LEU A 62 4.21 11.14 8.63
C LEU A 62 3.93 12.07 7.44
N GLN A 63 4.12 13.39 7.62
CA GLN A 63 3.92 14.38 6.54
C GLN A 63 4.88 14.17 5.37
N ALA A 64 6.10 13.69 5.65
CA ALA A 64 7.10 13.41 4.63
C ALA A 64 6.98 12.00 4.03
N SER A 65 6.09 11.14 4.55
CA SER A 65 5.73 9.85 3.96
C SER A 65 4.57 10.05 2.98
N ASN A 66 4.88 10.63 1.83
CA ASN A 66 3.90 11.15 0.86
C ASN A 66 4.02 10.53 -0.54
N GLY A 67 4.62 9.35 -0.66
CA GLY A 67 4.69 8.61 -1.92
C GLY A 67 4.99 7.12 -1.71
N PRO A 68 5.21 6.37 -2.80
CA PRO A 68 5.42 4.93 -2.75
C PRO A 68 6.68 4.54 -1.97
N VAL A 69 6.69 3.31 -1.45
CA VAL A 69 7.84 2.72 -0.76
C VAL A 69 8.52 1.74 -1.70
N ALA A 70 9.84 1.87 -1.90
CA ALA A 70 10.60 1.05 -2.82
C ALA A 70 10.56 -0.45 -2.48
N SER A 71 10.58 -0.77 -1.19
CA SER A 71 10.51 -2.14 -0.67
C SER A 71 9.08 -2.55 -0.37
N ARG A 72 8.68 -3.72 -0.88
CA ARG A 72 7.45 -4.42 -0.53
C ARG A 72 7.35 -4.72 0.97
N TRP A 73 8.42 -5.26 1.55
CA TRP A 73 8.45 -5.56 2.98
C TRP A 73 8.44 -4.30 3.83
N GLY A 74 9.09 -3.23 3.34
CA GLY A 74 9.03 -1.89 3.91
C GLY A 74 7.61 -1.31 3.89
N HIS A 75 6.90 -1.44 2.77
CA HIS A 75 5.50 -1.05 2.62
C HIS A 75 4.60 -1.79 3.61
N ILE A 76 4.72 -3.13 3.69
CA ILE A 76 3.92 -3.96 4.60
C ILE A 76 4.17 -3.57 6.06
N LEU A 77 5.42 -3.30 6.43
CA LEU A 77 5.79 -2.83 7.75
C LEU A 77 5.22 -1.43 8.05
N LEU A 78 5.30 -0.51 7.08
CA LEU A 78 4.77 0.83 7.22
C LEU A 78 3.24 0.81 7.38
N ARG A 79 2.53 0.05 6.54
CA ARG A 79 1.10 -0.21 6.68
C ARG A 79 0.77 -0.74 8.07
N ARG A 80 1.50 -1.77 8.54
CA ARG A 80 1.27 -2.37 9.86
C ARG A 80 1.39 -1.35 10.99
N VAL A 81 2.40 -0.48 10.96
CA VAL A 81 2.57 0.54 12.00
C VAL A 81 1.51 1.63 11.93
N LEU A 82 1.12 2.07 10.73
CA LEU A 82 0.09 3.10 10.55
C LEU A 82 -1.31 2.61 10.96
N ALA A 83 -1.62 1.35 10.66
CA ALA A 83 -2.89 0.69 11.00
C ALA A 83 -2.97 0.22 12.46
N SER A 84 -1.87 0.23 13.22
CA SER A 84 -1.84 -0.18 14.61
C SER A 84 -2.64 0.77 15.51
N ARG A 85 -3.25 0.20 16.56
CA ARG A 85 -3.87 0.96 17.65
C ARG A 85 -2.81 1.68 18.46
N LEU A 86 -2.64 2.99 18.23
CA LEU A 86 -1.58 3.80 18.83
C LEU A 86 -2.15 5.00 19.58
N ASP A 87 -1.57 5.26 20.76
CA ASP A 87 -1.77 6.53 21.46
C ASP A 87 -1.02 7.64 20.73
N ALA A 88 -1.63 8.83 20.65
CA ALA A 88 -0.98 9.99 20.07
C ALA A 88 0.31 10.35 20.85
N PRO A 89 1.38 10.80 20.16
CA PRO A 89 2.59 11.26 20.83
C PRO A 89 2.33 12.53 21.63
N ARG A 90 3.25 12.85 22.56
CA ARG A 90 3.10 14.01 23.44
C ARG A 90 3.02 15.31 22.61
N GLY A 91 1.95 16.07 22.86
CA GLY A 91 1.71 17.37 22.23
C GLY A 91 1.09 17.30 20.83
N LEU A 92 0.68 16.13 20.37
CA LEU A 92 -0.08 15.97 19.12
C LEU A 92 -1.53 15.59 19.44
N ASP A 93 -2.48 16.30 18.85
CA ASP A 93 -3.90 15.98 18.95
C ASP A 93 -4.19 14.58 18.36
N PRO A 94 -5.00 13.72 19.03
CA PRO A 94 -5.27 12.38 18.52
C PRO A 94 -5.95 12.32 17.16
N VAL A 95 -6.87 13.26 16.85
CA VAL A 95 -7.55 13.32 15.56
C VAL A 95 -6.57 13.78 14.48
N ALA A 96 -5.75 14.79 14.76
CA ALA A 96 -4.66 15.21 13.86
C ALA A 96 -3.65 14.08 13.61
N PHE A 97 -3.31 13.29 14.63
CA PHE A 97 -2.43 12.13 14.48
C PHE A 97 -3.06 11.04 13.60
N ALA A 98 -4.36 10.77 13.77
CA ALA A 98 -5.07 9.85 12.89
C ALA A 98 -5.15 10.35 11.45
N ALA A 99 -5.40 11.65 11.24
CA ALA A 99 -5.41 12.27 9.92
C ALA A 99 -4.06 12.10 9.20
N LEU A 100 -2.95 12.38 9.89
CA LEU A 100 -1.60 12.20 9.34
C LEU A 100 -1.30 10.74 8.97
N ARG A 101 -1.77 9.78 9.78
CA ARG A 101 -1.63 8.35 9.46
C ARG A 101 -2.49 7.93 8.27
N ALA A 102 -3.72 8.42 8.18
CA ALA A 102 -4.60 8.17 7.05
C ALA A 102 -4.03 8.76 5.74
N GLN A 103 -3.48 9.97 5.79
CA GLN A 103 -2.78 10.59 4.66
C GLN A 103 -1.57 9.76 4.20
N ALA A 104 -0.73 9.33 5.15
CA ALA A 104 0.41 8.47 4.83
C ALA A 104 -0.01 7.10 4.27
N LEU A 105 -1.12 6.53 4.73
CA LEU A 105 -1.69 5.30 4.15
C LEU A 105 -2.19 5.52 2.72
N ASN A 106 -2.96 6.58 2.46
CA ASN A 106 -3.40 6.91 1.10
C ASN A 106 -2.21 7.12 0.16
N ALA A 107 -1.18 7.83 0.61
CA ALA A 107 -0.01 8.16 -0.19
C ALA A 107 0.85 6.95 -0.58
N ILE A 108 0.72 5.82 0.13
CA ILE A 108 1.35 4.55 -0.26
C ILE A 108 0.40 3.64 -1.05
N GLY A 109 -0.86 4.04 -1.28
CA GLY A 109 -1.87 3.22 -1.97
C GLY A 109 -2.63 2.26 -1.05
N GLU A 110 -2.68 2.53 0.26
CA GLU A 110 -3.41 1.73 1.25
C GLU A 110 -4.78 2.34 1.61
N ASP A 111 -5.52 2.81 0.60
CA ASP A 111 -6.80 3.51 0.76
C ASP A 111 -7.83 2.68 1.54
N ALA A 112 -7.84 1.35 1.36
CA ALA A 112 -8.73 0.45 2.11
C ALA A 112 -8.42 0.42 3.61
N VAL A 113 -7.15 0.49 3.98
CA VAL A 113 -6.69 0.53 5.36
C VAL A 113 -6.88 1.92 5.96
N ALA A 114 -6.62 2.98 5.18
CA ALA A 114 -6.89 4.35 5.57
C ALA A 114 -8.40 4.57 5.83
N ARG A 115 -9.26 4.07 4.94
CA ARG A 115 -10.72 4.09 5.10
C ARG A 115 -11.13 3.40 6.40
N SER A 116 -10.60 2.20 6.65
CA SER A 116 -10.89 1.46 7.89
C SER A 116 -10.39 2.19 9.14
N LEU A 117 -9.24 2.88 9.05
CA LEU A 117 -8.69 3.69 10.14
C LEU A 117 -9.60 4.89 10.47
N VAL A 118 -10.06 5.64 9.45
CA VAL A 118 -10.91 6.81 9.68
C VAL A 118 -12.32 6.43 10.15
N GLN A 119 -12.82 5.25 9.76
CA GLN A 119 -14.09 4.69 10.25
C GLN A 119 -14.08 4.34 11.75
N ASP A 120 -12.90 4.18 12.35
CA ASP A 120 -12.73 3.98 13.79
C ASP A 120 -12.92 5.29 14.59
N ILE A 121 -13.10 6.43 13.91
CA ILE A 121 -13.37 7.72 14.53
C ILE A 121 -14.83 8.10 14.27
N ASP A 122 -15.52 8.55 15.31
CA ASP A 122 -16.90 9.02 15.19
C ASP A 122 -16.96 10.31 14.35
N GLY A 123 -17.93 10.41 13.44
CA GLY A 123 -18.06 11.55 12.52
C GLY A 123 -18.11 12.91 13.23
N SER A 124 -18.65 12.97 14.45
CA SER A 124 -18.67 14.17 15.28
C SER A 124 -17.29 14.71 15.68
N GLN A 125 -16.25 13.87 15.65
CA GLN A 125 -14.87 14.21 16.02
C GLN A 125 -14.02 14.61 14.80
N TYR A 126 -14.58 14.57 13.58
CA TYR A 126 -13.83 14.92 12.39
C TYR A 126 -13.47 16.40 12.40
N ASN A 127 -12.21 16.67 12.08
CA ASN A 127 -11.73 17.99 11.68
C ASN A 127 -11.41 17.98 10.18
N ARG A 128 -11.09 19.14 9.61
CA ARG A 128 -10.81 19.28 8.18
C ARG A 128 -9.71 18.33 7.69
N ALA A 129 -8.60 18.22 8.43
CA ALA A 129 -7.49 17.36 8.04
C ALA A 129 -7.88 15.86 7.97
N LEU A 130 -8.70 15.39 8.92
CA LEU A 130 -9.22 14.02 8.89
C LEU A 130 -10.26 13.84 7.78
N ALA A 131 -11.11 14.83 7.54
CA ALA A 131 -12.09 14.80 6.46
C ALA A 131 -11.42 14.70 5.09
N ASP A 132 -10.36 15.47 4.85
CA ASP A 132 -9.59 15.41 3.60
C ASP A 132 -8.94 14.04 3.39
N ALA A 133 -8.34 13.48 4.45
CA ALA A 133 -7.73 12.15 4.42
C ALA A 133 -8.77 11.04 4.20
N ALA A 134 -9.92 11.13 4.88
CA ALA A 134 -11.03 10.21 4.74
C ALA A 134 -11.62 10.26 3.33
N PHE A 135 -11.83 11.47 2.79
CA PHE A 135 -12.40 11.65 1.46
C PHE A 135 -11.52 11.01 0.39
N ALA A 136 -10.20 11.21 0.44
CA ALA A 136 -9.26 10.52 -0.44
C ALA A 136 -9.34 8.98 -0.31
N ALA A 137 -9.40 8.45 0.91
CA ALA A 137 -9.50 7.00 1.15
C ALA A 137 -10.80 6.39 0.59
N TYR A 138 -11.93 7.09 0.76
CA TYR A 138 -13.22 6.66 0.21
C TYR A 138 -13.24 6.70 -1.32
N LEU A 139 -12.64 7.72 -1.93
CA LEU A 139 -12.50 7.79 -3.39
C LEU A 139 -11.60 6.66 -3.92
N GLY A 140 -10.44 6.42 -3.32
CA GLY A 140 -9.50 5.36 -3.72
C GLY A 140 -10.07 3.94 -3.62
N THR A 141 -11.15 3.75 -2.86
CA THR A 141 -11.85 2.47 -2.72
C THR A 141 -13.19 2.40 -3.46
N GLY A 142 -13.64 3.50 -4.07
CA GLY A 142 -14.94 3.57 -4.74
C GLY A 142 -16.14 3.55 -3.77
N ASP A 143 -15.92 3.72 -2.47
CA ASP A 143 -16.96 3.74 -1.43
C ASP A 143 -17.40 5.18 -1.14
N ILE A 144 -17.95 5.86 -2.14
CA ILE A 144 -18.35 7.27 -2.05
C ILE A 144 -19.40 7.48 -0.93
N LEU A 145 -20.32 6.53 -0.77
CA LEU A 145 -21.38 6.61 0.24
C LEU A 145 -20.88 6.48 1.68
N GLY A 146 -19.72 5.87 1.90
CA GLY A 146 -19.12 5.76 3.22
C GLY A 146 -18.84 7.11 3.89
N MET A 147 -18.73 8.19 3.11
CA MET A 147 -18.53 9.55 3.63
C MET A 147 -19.82 10.26 4.06
N CYS A 148 -21.01 9.72 3.71
CA CYS A 148 -22.29 10.36 4.02
C CYS A 148 -22.58 10.64 5.50
N PRO A 149 -22.21 9.76 6.46
CA PRO A 149 -22.37 10.07 7.89
C PRO A 149 -21.63 11.35 8.30
N VAL A 150 -20.40 11.55 7.80
CA VAL A 150 -19.60 12.74 8.10
C VAL A 150 -20.15 13.97 7.37
N ALA A 151 -20.45 13.84 6.09
CA ALA A 151 -20.98 14.95 5.28
C ALA A 151 -22.30 15.52 5.83
N ARG A 152 -23.12 14.69 6.48
CA ARG A 152 -24.36 15.12 7.14
C ARG A 152 -24.14 15.75 8.51
N LEU A 153 -23.24 15.18 9.33
CA LEU A 153 -22.99 15.67 10.69
C LEU A 153 -22.18 16.97 10.69
N GLN A 154 -21.23 17.09 9.77
CA GLN A 154 -20.19 18.12 9.73
C GLN A 154 -20.06 18.65 8.29
N GLY A 155 -21.18 19.17 7.76
CA GLY A 155 -21.30 19.57 6.36
C GLY A 155 -20.44 20.78 5.94
N ASP A 156 -19.88 21.49 6.90
CA ASP A 156 -19.03 22.68 6.78
C ASP A 156 -17.52 22.38 6.90
N LEU A 157 -17.12 21.10 7.02
CA LEU A 157 -15.69 20.73 7.05
C LEU A 157 -14.96 21.05 5.75
N ARG A 158 -15.71 21.07 4.65
CA ARG A 158 -15.26 21.29 3.28
C ARG A 158 -16.33 22.11 2.55
N GLU A 159 -15.89 22.89 1.57
CA GLU A 159 -16.74 23.82 0.80
C GLU A 159 -16.44 23.75 -0.71
N ASP A 160 -15.63 22.79 -1.13
CA ASP A 160 -15.31 22.56 -2.53
C ASP A 160 -16.45 21.86 -3.29
N GLY A 161 -16.43 21.98 -4.63
CA GLY A 161 -17.48 21.43 -5.49
C GLY A 161 -17.72 19.94 -5.30
N GLU A 162 -16.66 19.13 -5.13
CA GLU A 162 -16.78 17.68 -4.91
C GLU A 162 -17.54 17.37 -3.60
N TRP A 163 -17.31 18.16 -2.55
CA TRP A 163 -18.06 18.03 -1.29
C TRP A 163 -19.54 18.41 -1.43
N GLU A 164 -19.86 19.47 -2.18
CA GLU A 164 -21.26 19.84 -2.48
C GLU A 164 -21.98 18.74 -3.30
N LEU A 165 -21.28 18.14 -4.27
CA LEU A 165 -21.79 17.00 -5.02
C LEU A 165 -22.00 15.77 -4.13
N LEU A 166 -21.04 15.47 -3.23
CA LEU A 166 -21.17 14.38 -2.26
C LEU A 166 -22.41 14.57 -1.38
N LYS A 167 -22.64 15.77 -0.81
CA LYS A 167 -23.84 16.05 -0.01
C LYS A 167 -25.12 15.75 -0.79
N SER A 168 -25.15 16.14 -2.07
CA SER A 168 -26.30 15.86 -2.94
C SER A 168 -26.47 14.36 -3.21
N ILE A 169 -25.39 13.62 -3.47
CA ILE A 169 -25.41 12.15 -3.58
C ILE A 169 -25.97 11.53 -2.29
N CYS A 170 -25.49 11.96 -1.12
CA CYS A 170 -25.94 11.44 0.17
C CYS A 170 -27.44 11.67 0.40
N SER A 171 -27.97 12.86 0.06
CA SER A 171 -29.42 13.12 0.12
C SER A 171 -30.20 12.16 -0.78
N ALA A 172 -29.70 11.83 -1.98
CA ALA A 172 -30.38 10.89 -2.87
C ALA A 172 -30.53 9.50 -2.24
N TYR A 173 -29.46 8.96 -1.66
CA TYR A 173 -29.44 7.66 -1.00
C TYR A 173 -30.15 7.62 0.35
N LEU A 174 -30.50 8.79 0.91
CA LEU A 174 -31.38 8.91 2.09
C LEU A 174 -32.87 9.01 1.72
N GLY A 175 -33.21 8.92 0.43
CA GLY A 175 -34.59 8.96 -0.06
C GLY A 175 -35.07 10.33 -0.53
N GLU A 176 -34.21 11.35 -0.52
CA GLU A 176 -34.52 12.70 -0.99
C GLU A 176 -34.15 12.91 -2.47
N ALA A 177 -34.30 11.88 -3.30
CA ALA A 177 -33.83 11.85 -4.70
C ALA A 177 -34.28 13.07 -5.53
N ARG A 178 -35.49 13.59 -5.31
CA ARG A 178 -35.98 14.79 -6.02
C ARG A 178 -35.29 16.08 -5.57
N SER A 179 -34.95 16.22 -4.29
CA SER A 179 -34.20 17.40 -3.82
C SER A 179 -32.75 17.30 -4.27
N ALA A 180 -32.13 16.12 -4.12
CA ALA A 180 -30.79 15.83 -4.63
C ALA A 180 -30.64 16.16 -6.12
N ASP A 181 -31.58 15.72 -6.96
CA ASP A 181 -31.57 16.05 -8.40
C ASP A 181 -31.64 17.57 -8.63
N ARG A 182 -32.52 18.30 -7.93
CA ARG A 182 -32.57 19.76 -8.05
C ARG A 182 -31.25 20.41 -7.64
N ARG A 183 -30.60 19.92 -6.56
CA ARG A 183 -29.29 20.42 -6.11
C ARG A 183 -28.21 20.18 -7.17
N LEU A 184 -28.17 19.00 -7.77
CA LEU A 184 -27.21 18.66 -8.82
C LEU A 184 -27.47 19.44 -10.13
N GLN A 185 -28.73 19.70 -10.49
CA GLN A 185 -29.07 20.57 -11.62
C GLN A 185 -28.68 22.03 -11.37
N ARG A 186 -28.85 22.52 -10.13
CA ARG A 186 -28.33 23.83 -9.74
C ARG A 186 -26.81 23.87 -9.84
N ALA A 187 -26.11 22.87 -9.28
CA ALA A 187 -24.65 22.78 -9.34
C ALA A 187 -24.12 22.82 -10.78
N PHE A 188 -24.80 22.13 -11.70
CA PHE A 188 -24.54 22.20 -13.14
C PHE A 188 -24.72 23.63 -13.69
N GLY A 189 -25.88 24.25 -13.44
CA GLY A 189 -26.19 25.58 -13.97
C GLY A 189 -25.36 26.72 -13.37
N THR A 190 -24.91 26.59 -12.13
CA THR A 190 -24.11 27.61 -11.43
C THR A 190 -22.60 27.40 -11.58
N GLY A 191 -22.15 26.26 -12.12
CA GLY A 191 -20.73 25.94 -12.27
C GLY A 191 -20.00 25.74 -10.94
N VAL A 192 -20.66 25.12 -9.94
CA VAL A 192 -20.05 24.82 -8.62
C VAL A 192 -18.95 23.77 -8.73
N ALA A 193 -19.05 22.89 -9.73
CA ALA A 193 -18.05 21.90 -10.10
C ALA A 193 -18.00 21.79 -11.64
N GLU A 194 -16.97 21.15 -12.18
CA GLU A 194 -16.88 20.94 -13.62
C GLU A 194 -18.00 20.02 -14.12
N GLU A 195 -18.41 20.21 -15.36
CA GLU A 195 -19.56 19.51 -15.95
C GLU A 195 -19.44 17.98 -15.87
N ILE A 196 -18.26 17.42 -16.16
CA ILE A 196 -18.00 15.99 -16.02
C ILE A 196 -18.24 15.49 -14.58
N ASP A 197 -17.81 16.25 -13.58
CA ASP A 197 -17.93 15.88 -12.16
C ASP A 197 -19.39 15.89 -11.73
N VAL A 198 -20.17 16.87 -12.19
CA VAL A 198 -21.62 16.96 -11.93
C VAL A 198 -22.37 15.82 -12.62
N ARG A 199 -22.06 15.51 -13.88
CA ARG A 199 -22.71 14.43 -14.65
C ARG A 199 -22.43 13.05 -14.03
N LEU A 200 -21.19 12.80 -13.61
CA LEU A 200 -20.84 11.58 -12.85
C LEU A 200 -21.64 11.50 -11.54
N ALA A 201 -21.73 12.60 -10.79
CA ALA A 201 -22.52 12.67 -9.56
C ALA A 201 -24.02 12.43 -9.79
N GLN A 202 -24.58 12.99 -10.88
CA GLN A 202 -25.97 12.76 -11.28
C GLN A 202 -26.23 11.29 -11.62
N ARG A 203 -25.34 10.63 -12.35
CA ARG A 203 -25.47 9.21 -12.68
C ARG A 203 -25.38 8.34 -11.43
N TYR A 204 -24.44 8.64 -10.53
CA TYR A 204 -24.29 7.94 -9.27
C TYR A 204 -25.52 8.11 -8.37
N ALA A 205 -25.96 9.35 -8.13
CA ALA A 205 -27.16 9.65 -7.34
C ALA A 205 -28.44 9.05 -7.96
N GLY A 206 -28.51 8.98 -9.30
CA GLY A 206 -29.62 8.39 -10.03
C GLY A 206 -29.83 6.91 -9.75
N ALA A 207 -28.80 6.19 -9.31
CA ALA A 207 -28.92 4.78 -8.93
C ALA A 207 -29.68 4.56 -7.60
N ALA A 208 -29.92 5.62 -6.81
CA ALA A 208 -30.59 5.54 -5.52
C ALA A 208 -32.13 5.40 -5.59
N GLY A 209 -32.78 5.62 -6.75
CA GLY A 209 -34.24 5.60 -6.83
C GLY A 209 -34.83 5.40 -8.24
N GLU A 210 -36.16 5.36 -8.33
CA GLU A 210 -36.92 5.09 -9.56
C GLU A 210 -36.81 6.19 -10.63
N ALA A 211 -36.25 7.36 -10.28
CA ALA A 211 -36.07 8.48 -11.19
C ALA A 211 -34.78 8.36 -12.02
N SER A 212 -34.45 7.15 -12.50
CA SER A 212 -33.28 6.91 -13.34
C SER A 212 -33.42 7.65 -14.67
N ARG A 213 -32.87 8.86 -14.72
CA ARG A 213 -32.64 9.57 -15.98
C ARG A 213 -31.35 9.04 -16.59
N ALA A 214 -31.38 8.78 -17.89
CA ALA A 214 -30.17 8.52 -18.65
C ALA A 214 -29.32 9.80 -18.64
N VAL A 215 -28.23 9.79 -17.86
CA VAL A 215 -27.23 10.86 -17.85
C VAL A 215 -26.16 10.47 -18.85
N ASN A 216 -26.00 11.26 -19.91
CA ASN A 216 -24.92 11.07 -20.86
C ASN A 216 -23.63 11.62 -20.25
N ILE A 217 -22.58 10.81 -20.16
CA ILE A 217 -21.26 11.26 -19.73
C ILE A 217 -20.51 11.72 -20.98
N GLU A 218 -20.00 12.95 -20.95
CA GLU A 218 -19.21 13.54 -22.03
C GLU A 218 -17.81 13.83 -21.52
N TRP A 219 -16.82 13.18 -22.12
CA TRP A 219 -15.40 13.35 -21.81
C TRP A 219 -14.73 14.43 -22.67
N ASP A 220 -15.46 15.01 -23.64
CA ASP A 220 -14.94 16.05 -24.52
C ASP A 220 -14.48 17.26 -23.71
N GLY A 221 -13.21 17.66 -23.89
CA GLY A 221 -12.62 18.78 -23.16
C GLY A 221 -12.15 18.44 -21.73
N VAL A 222 -12.18 17.16 -21.33
CA VAL A 222 -11.56 16.70 -20.09
C VAL A 222 -10.10 16.35 -20.37
N ASP A 223 -9.18 17.10 -19.77
CA ASP A 223 -7.73 16.94 -19.99
C ASP A 223 -7.05 16.02 -18.95
N ALA A 224 -7.70 15.75 -17.81
CA ALA A 224 -7.13 14.95 -16.73
C ALA A 224 -8.18 14.24 -15.88
N LEU A 225 -7.81 13.08 -15.32
CA LEU A 225 -8.57 12.37 -14.30
C LEU A 225 -8.17 12.85 -12.90
N SER A 226 -9.16 13.34 -12.15
CA SER A 226 -9.06 13.50 -10.70
C SER A 226 -9.45 12.19 -9.99
N PRO A 227 -9.09 12.01 -8.71
CA PRO A 227 -9.58 10.90 -7.90
C PRO A 227 -11.10 10.80 -7.87
N TRP A 228 -11.81 11.94 -7.86
CA TRP A 228 -13.27 11.99 -7.97
C TRP A 228 -13.78 11.38 -9.27
N ARG A 229 -13.28 11.87 -10.42
CA ARG A 229 -13.67 11.38 -11.75
C ARG A 229 -13.43 9.88 -11.88
N TYR A 230 -12.24 9.45 -11.48
CA TYR A 230 -11.84 8.07 -11.56
C TYR A 230 -12.73 7.16 -10.71
N SER A 231 -12.92 7.54 -9.44
CA SER A 231 -13.73 6.78 -8.48
C SER A 231 -15.18 6.65 -8.95
N LEU A 232 -15.83 7.76 -9.33
CA LEU A 232 -17.22 7.71 -9.78
C LEU A 232 -17.36 6.99 -11.12
N ALA A 233 -16.45 7.20 -12.08
CA ALA A 233 -16.48 6.50 -13.36
C ALA A 233 -16.43 4.98 -13.16
N ARG A 234 -15.51 4.49 -12.33
CA ARG A 234 -15.46 3.07 -11.95
C ARG A 234 -16.74 2.62 -11.25
N ALA A 235 -17.24 3.39 -10.30
CA ALA A 235 -18.40 2.99 -9.51
C ALA A 235 -19.72 2.95 -10.32
N VAL A 236 -19.86 3.75 -11.38
CA VAL A 236 -21.03 3.74 -12.28
C VAL A 236 -20.83 2.92 -13.56
N GLY A 237 -19.69 2.22 -13.67
CA GLY A 237 -19.33 1.41 -14.84
C GLY A 237 -19.22 2.24 -16.11
N GLU A 238 -18.68 3.46 -16.02
CA GLU A 238 -18.39 4.31 -17.16
C GLU A 238 -17.04 3.97 -17.77
N ASP A 239 -16.99 3.80 -19.08
CA ASP A 239 -15.75 3.60 -19.81
C ASP A 239 -14.95 4.91 -19.87
N ILE A 240 -13.72 4.85 -19.40
CA ILE A 240 -12.81 5.99 -19.40
C ILE A 240 -12.02 5.97 -20.73
N PRO A 241 -11.97 7.08 -21.49
CA PRO A 241 -11.21 7.16 -22.73
C PRO A 241 -9.74 6.78 -22.56
N GLU A 242 -9.19 6.05 -23.53
CA GLU A 242 -7.79 5.59 -23.49
C GLU A 242 -6.78 6.74 -23.35
N SER A 243 -7.09 7.90 -23.97
CA SER A 243 -6.28 9.12 -23.88
C SER A 243 -6.13 9.65 -22.45
N LEU A 244 -7.10 9.38 -21.58
CA LEU A 244 -7.06 9.74 -20.17
C LEU A 244 -6.41 8.67 -19.30
N THR A 245 -6.25 7.44 -19.82
CA THR A 245 -5.66 6.33 -19.09
C THR A 245 -4.21 6.01 -19.45
N ALA A 246 -3.73 6.48 -20.60
CA ALA A 246 -2.42 6.12 -21.15
C ALA A 246 -1.24 6.49 -20.24
N ASP A 247 -1.31 7.66 -19.59
CA ASP A 247 -0.24 8.20 -18.72
C ASP A 247 -0.68 8.26 -17.25
N LEU A 248 -1.60 7.38 -16.82
CA LEU A 248 -2.05 7.40 -15.42
C LEU A 248 -0.93 7.05 -14.46
N ASP A 249 -0.89 7.78 -13.35
CA ASP A 249 -0.07 7.40 -12.22
C ASP A 249 -0.41 5.97 -11.78
N ALA A 250 0.61 5.21 -11.41
CA ALA A 250 0.46 3.85 -10.92
C ALA A 250 -0.39 3.76 -9.63
N ASP A 251 -0.66 4.89 -8.96
CA ASP A 251 -1.63 4.95 -7.87
C ASP A 251 -3.07 4.66 -8.33
N TYR A 252 -3.46 5.03 -9.54
CA TYR A 252 -4.77 4.66 -10.10
C TYR A 252 -4.87 3.15 -10.40
N ALA A 253 -3.75 2.52 -10.78
CA ALA A 253 -3.69 1.06 -10.91
C ALA A 253 -3.93 0.36 -9.55
N ILE A 254 -3.49 0.95 -8.45
CA ILE A 254 -3.81 0.44 -7.12
C ILE A 254 -5.30 0.61 -6.80
N SER A 255 -5.89 1.78 -7.08
CA SER A 255 -7.34 1.98 -6.91
C SER A 255 -8.14 0.97 -7.73
N ASP A 256 -7.72 0.64 -8.96
CA ASP A 256 -8.38 -0.37 -9.78
C ASP A 256 -8.51 -1.72 -9.07
N VAL A 257 -7.46 -2.18 -8.40
CA VAL A 257 -7.50 -3.44 -7.62
C VAL A 257 -8.48 -3.36 -6.45
N LEU A 258 -8.52 -2.20 -5.79
CA LEU A 258 -9.28 -1.95 -4.55
C LEU A 258 -10.77 -1.67 -4.79
N ILE A 259 -11.14 -1.08 -5.94
CA ILE A 259 -12.52 -0.76 -6.29
C ILE A 259 -13.23 -2.03 -6.79
N PRO A 260 -14.25 -2.55 -6.07
CA PRO A 260 -14.92 -3.80 -6.46
C PRO A 260 -15.68 -3.70 -7.79
N ALA A 261 -16.10 -2.49 -8.17
CA ALA A 261 -16.81 -2.23 -9.42
C ALA A 261 -15.90 -2.24 -10.66
N THR A 262 -14.58 -2.19 -10.49
CA THR A 262 -13.64 -2.30 -11.61
C THR A 262 -13.77 -3.66 -12.28
N PRO A 263 -13.79 -3.73 -13.63
CA PRO A 263 -13.86 -5.00 -14.36
C PRO A 263 -12.82 -6.01 -13.88
N LEU A 264 -13.22 -7.28 -13.72
CA LEU A 264 -12.36 -8.31 -13.13
C LEU A 264 -11.04 -8.50 -13.91
N LEU A 265 -11.10 -8.50 -15.25
CA LEU A 265 -9.90 -8.58 -16.08
C LEU A 265 -8.94 -7.42 -15.80
N ARG A 266 -9.44 -6.20 -15.72
CA ARG A 266 -8.63 -5.03 -15.36
C ARG A 266 -7.97 -5.18 -13.99
N ARG A 267 -8.72 -5.65 -12.98
CA ARG A 267 -8.18 -5.91 -11.63
C ARG A 267 -7.04 -6.94 -11.66
N VAL A 268 -7.14 -7.94 -12.53
CA VAL A 268 -6.09 -8.95 -12.73
C VAL A 268 -4.87 -8.36 -13.43
N GLU A 269 -5.04 -7.52 -14.45
CA GLU A 269 -3.92 -6.86 -15.17
C GLU A 269 -3.03 -6.03 -14.24
N VAL A 270 -3.63 -5.31 -13.28
CA VAL A 270 -2.89 -4.44 -12.35
C VAL A 270 -2.52 -5.15 -11.04
N ALA A 271 -2.86 -6.44 -10.89
CA ALA A 271 -2.59 -7.20 -9.67
C ALA A 271 -1.10 -7.36 -9.39
N ASP A 272 -0.27 -7.50 -10.44
CA ASP A 272 1.18 -7.68 -10.29
C ASP A 272 1.83 -6.43 -9.67
N THR A 273 1.47 -5.23 -10.14
CA THR A 273 1.91 -3.96 -9.54
C THR A 273 1.48 -3.84 -8.07
N ALA A 274 0.24 -4.23 -7.74
CA ALA A 274 -0.24 -4.22 -6.37
C ALA A 274 0.45 -5.26 -5.47
N GLY A 275 0.79 -6.42 -6.02
CA GLY A 275 1.56 -7.47 -5.35
C GLY A 275 3.00 -7.08 -5.08
N GLU A 276 3.66 -6.47 -6.08
CA GLU A 276 5.02 -5.93 -5.99
C GLU A 276 5.12 -4.83 -4.93
N ARG A 277 4.18 -3.87 -4.91
CA ARG A 277 4.14 -2.81 -3.89
C ARG A 277 3.84 -3.34 -2.48
N GLY A 278 3.15 -4.48 -2.36
CA GLY A 278 2.80 -5.09 -1.08
C GLY A 278 1.38 -4.79 -0.60
N VAL A 279 0.57 -4.17 -1.47
CA VAL A 279 -0.87 -3.96 -1.27
C VAL A 279 -1.58 -5.31 -1.24
N LEU A 280 -1.36 -6.14 -2.26
CA LEU A 280 -1.88 -7.51 -2.30
C LEU A 280 -0.91 -8.53 -1.70
N SER A 281 -1.48 -9.50 -0.98
CA SER A 281 -0.76 -10.73 -0.63
C SER A 281 -0.76 -11.70 -1.81
N SER A 282 0.22 -12.61 -1.83
CA SER A 282 0.24 -13.73 -2.80
C SER A 282 -1.07 -14.52 -2.82
N SER A 283 -1.70 -14.74 -1.65
CA SER A 283 -3.01 -15.42 -1.59
C SER A 283 -4.13 -14.62 -2.24
N ALA A 284 -4.19 -13.30 -2.01
CA ALA A 284 -5.20 -12.43 -2.61
C ALA A 284 -5.06 -12.37 -4.14
N MET A 285 -3.82 -12.36 -4.64
CA MET A 285 -3.56 -12.45 -6.08
C MET A 285 -4.05 -13.80 -6.63
N VAL A 286 -3.67 -14.92 -6.00
CA VAL A 286 -4.13 -16.26 -6.43
C VAL A 286 -5.66 -16.36 -6.43
N ASP A 287 -6.34 -15.81 -5.41
CA ASP A 287 -7.80 -15.77 -5.34
C ASP A 287 -8.40 -14.96 -6.50
N LEU A 288 -7.78 -13.82 -6.86
CA LEU A 288 -8.23 -12.98 -7.97
C LEU A 288 -8.07 -13.69 -9.33
N TYR A 289 -6.92 -14.31 -9.59
CA TYR A 289 -6.71 -15.14 -10.79
C TYR A 289 -7.66 -16.34 -10.82
N SER A 290 -7.97 -16.93 -9.67
CA SER A 290 -8.91 -18.05 -9.55
C SER A 290 -10.34 -17.62 -9.88
N GLN A 291 -10.74 -16.41 -9.47
CA GLN A 291 -12.03 -15.82 -9.85
C GLN A 291 -12.11 -15.60 -11.36
N LEU A 292 -11.06 -15.08 -12.00
CA LEU A 292 -11.02 -14.91 -13.46
C LEU A 292 -11.14 -16.26 -14.18
N TRP A 293 -10.38 -17.26 -13.74
CA TRP A 293 -10.45 -18.61 -14.30
C TRP A 293 -11.87 -19.20 -14.25
N ALA A 294 -12.54 -19.06 -13.10
CA ALA A 294 -13.86 -19.62 -12.85
C ALA A 294 -15.03 -18.81 -13.46
N SER A 295 -14.79 -17.59 -13.95
CA SER A 295 -15.84 -16.71 -14.45
C SER A 295 -16.27 -17.06 -15.87
N ASP A 296 -17.56 -17.30 -16.11
CA ASP A 296 -18.12 -17.52 -17.45
C ASP A 296 -18.27 -16.22 -18.27
N LEU A 297 -17.95 -15.06 -17.68
CA LEU A 297 -18.02 -13.75 -18.36
C LEU A 297 -16.83 -13.49 -19.30
N TYR A 298 -15.76 -14.26 -19.17
CA TYR A 298 -14.52 -14.11 -19.92
C TYR A 298 -14.23 -15.37 -20.73
N ASP A 299 -13.65 -15.19 -21.91
CA ASP A 299 -13.35 -16.29 -22.81
C ASP A 299 -12.01 -16.98 -22.45
N ALA A 300 -11.60 -17.95 -23.26
CA ALA A 300 -10.34 -18.66 -23.02
C ALA A 300 -9.09 -17.80 -23.31
N ALA A 301 -9.20 -16.79 -24.17
CA ALA A 301 -8.08 -15.91 -24.51
C ALA A 301 -7.73 -14.99 -23.33
N ASP A 302 -8.74 -14.49 -22.63
CA ASP A 302 -8.58 -13.66 -21.42
C ASP A 302 -7.96 -14.43 -20.23
N LYS A 303 -8.04 -15.77 -20.25
CA LYS A 303 -7.69 -16.64 -19.13
C LYS A 303 -6.30 -17.28 -19.22
N GLY A 304 -5.49 -16.93 -20.22
CA GLY A 304 -4.18 -17.54 -20.46
C GLY A 304 -3.27 -17.55 -19.23
N THR A 305 -3.06 -16.39 -18.61
CA THR A 305 -2.22 -16.25 -17.40
C THR A 305 -2.78 -17.03 -16.21
N ALA A 306 -4.10 -17.06 -16.04
CA ALA A 306 -4.75 -17.84 -14.97
C ALA A 306 -4.60 -19.35 -15.18
N ALA A 307 -4.71 -19.82 -16.43
CA ALA A 307 -4.44 -21.21 -16.80
C ALA A 307 -2.99 -21.59 -16.48
N GLN A 308 -2.06 -20.72 -16.82
CA GLN A 308 -0.64 -20.93 -16.58
C GLN A 308 -0.28 -20.95 -15.08
N LEU A 309 -0.87 -20.05 -14.29
CA LEU A 309 -0.76 -20.07 -12.84
C LEU A 309 -1.26 -21.40 -12.27
N ARG A 310 -2.37 -21.94 -12.79
CA ARG A 310 -2.85 -23.26 -12.39
C ARG A 310 -1.81 -24.35 -12.68
N GLU A 311 -1.22 -24.36 -13.88
CA GLU A 311 -0.15 -25.32 -14.22
C GLU A 311 1.05 -25.23 -13.26
N ALA A 312 1.47 -24.02 -12.87
CA ALA A 312 2.52 -23.83 -11.87
C ALA A 312 2.23 -24.53 -10.53
N TYR A 313 0.95 -24.67 -10.16
CA TYR A 313 0.54 -25.33 -8.93
C TYR A 313 0.31 -26.85 -9.07
N VAL A 314 -0.31 -27.29 -10.16
CA VAL A 314 -0.90 -28.65 -10.23
C VAL A 314 -0.41 -29.51 -11.40
N ALA A 315 0.52 -29.03 -12.23
CA ALA A 315 1.08 -29.86 -13.30
C ALA A 315 1.75 -31.12 -12.73
N ASN A 316 1.72 -32.21 -13.51
CA ASN A 316 2.06 -33.57 -13.05
C ASN A 316 3.53 -33.74 -12.63
N SER A 317 4.43 -32.93 -13.17
CA SER A 317 5.87 -33.01 -12.87
C SER A 317 6.42 -31.71 -12.31
N ALA A 318 7.47 -31.80 -11.51
CA ALA A 318 8.18 -30.64 -10.99
C ALA A 318 8.76 -29.76 -12.11
N ALA A 319 9.25 -30.37 -13.20
CA ALA A 319 9.75 -29.66 -14.37
C ALA A 319 8.64 -28.84 -15.08
N GLN A 320 7.45 -29.41 -15.26
CA GLN A 320 6.32 -28.67 -15.86
C GLN A 320 5.85 -27.51 -14.98
N ARG A 321 5.81 -27.70 -13.65
CA ARG A 321 5.46 -26.64 -12.70
C ARG A 321 6.48 -25.50 -12.74
N LEU A 322 7.77 -25.83 -12.80
CA LEU A 322 8.85 -24.85 -12.93
C LEU A 322 8.77 -24.10 -14.26
N GLU A 323 8.52 -24.80 -15.38
CA GLU A 323 8.38 -24.17 -16.69
C GLU A 323 7.18 -23.20 -16.75
N ALA A 324 6.05 -23.59 -16.16
CA ALA A 324 4.90 -22.69 -16.03
C ALA A 324 5.25 -21.43 -15.22
N MET A 325 6.03 -21.56 -14.14
CA MET A 325 6.52 -20.41 -13.37
C MET A 325 7.48 -19.52 -14.16
N ARG A 326 8.45 -20.11 -14.87
CA ARG A 326 9.39 -19.35 -15.73
C ARG A 326 8.66 -18.49 -16.75
N SER A 327 7.68 -19.06 -17.44
CA SER A 327 6.93 -18.30 -18.43
C SER A 327 5.96 -17.28 -17.81
N LEU A 328 5.60 -17.39 -16.52
CA LEU A 328 4.93 -16.29 -15.80
C LEU A 328 5.89 -15.17 -15.43
N TRP A 329 7.12 -15.49 -15.02
CA TRP A 329 8.13 -14.50 -14.62
C TRP A 329 8.65 -13.68 -15.81
N GLY A 330 8.66 -14.28 -17.00
CA GLY A 330 9.23 -13.68 -18.20
C GLY A 330 10.76 -13.51 -18.11
N ASP A 331 11.33 -12.88 -19.13
CA ASP A 331 12.80 -12.78 -19.28
C ASP A 331 13.43 -11.80 -18.29
N GLU A 332 12.70 -10.76 -17.88
CA GLU A 332 13.19 -9.73 -16.95
C GLU A 332 12.92 -10.06 -15.47
N GLY A 333 12.17 -11.12 -15.18
CA GLY A 333 11.86 -11.55 -13.82
C GLY A 333 10.95 -10.57 -13.08
N ASP A 334 9.72 -10.40 -13.56
CA ASP A 334 8.70 -9.53 -12.96
C ASP A 334 8.49 -9.88 -11.46
N TYR A 335 8.75 -8.93 -10.57
CA TYR A 335 8.68 -9.17 -9.13
C TYR A 335 7.24 -9.41 -8.64
N GLY A 336 6.23 -8.79 -9.26
CA GLY A 336 4.82 -9.09 -9.00
C GLY A 336 4.49 -10.55 -9.31
N ARG A 337 5.06 -11.09 -10.38
CA ARG A 337 4.95 -12.51 -10.74
C ARG A 337 5.69 -13.43 -9.76
N LEU A 338 6.83 -13.01 -9.21
CA LEU A 338 7.50 -13.73 -8.12
C LEU A 338 6.61 -13.81 -6.87
N VAL A 339 5.89 -12.73 -6.54
CA VAL A 339 4.90 -12.72 -5.44
C VAL A 339 3.74 -13.66 -5.75
N LEU A 340 3.22 -13.64 -6.97
CA LEU A 340 2.13 -14.50 -7.41
C LEU A 340 2.47 -15.99 -7.25
N THR A 341 3.68 -16.39 -7.62
CA THR A 341 4.09 -17.82 -7.63
C THR A 341 4.75 -18.29 -6.34
N ALA A 342 4.86 -17.46 -5.30
CA ALA A 342 5.60 -17.79 -4.07
C ALA A 342 5.23 -19.14 -3.43
N TYR A 343 3.92 -19.43 -3.33
CA TYR A 343 3.44 -20.70 -2.79
C TYR A 343 3.57 -21.87 -3.78
N ALA A 344 3.66 -21.61 -5.09
CA ALA A 344 3.95 -22.65 -6.08
C ALA A 344 5.43 -23.05 -6.01
N ALA A 345 6.33 -22.07 -5.92
CA ALA A 345 7.77 -22.28 -5.72
C ALA A 345 8.04 -23.11 -4.46
N ALA A 346 7.37 -22.80 -3.35
CA ALA A 346 7.50 -23.55 -2.09
C ALA A 346 7.08 -25.03 -2.15
N ARG A 347 6.32 -25.44 -3.18
CA ARG A 347 5.85 -26.83 -3.38
C ARG A 347 6.77 -27.64 -4.29
N LEU A 348 7.81 -27.04 -4.86
CA LEU A 348 8.80 -27.79 -5.63
C LEU A 348 9.69 -28.63 -4.70
N PRO A 349 10.10 -29.84 -5.15
CA PRO A 349 11.20 -30.55 -4.51
C PRO A 349 12.51 -29.81 -4.77
N VAL A 350 13.44 -29.89 -3.82
CA VAL A 350 14.80 -29.37 -4.00
C VAL A 350 15.61 -30.43 -4.75
N THR A 351 16.16 -30.08 -5.91
CA THR A 351 16.94 -30.99 -6.76
C THR A 351 18.06 -30.23 -7.47
N GLU A 352 19.22 -30.85 -7.64
CA GLU A 352 20.36 -30.26 -8.37
C GLU A 352 20.03 -29.82 -9.80
N THR A 353 19.08 -30.50 -10.46
CA THR A 353 18.62 -30.14 -11.81
C THR A 353 17.89 -28.79 -11.89
N MET A 354 17.59 -28.18 -10.74
CA MET A 354 16.93 -26.87 -10.62
C MET A 354 17.87 -25.83 -9.98
N ALA A 355 19.17 -26.13 -9.84
CA ALA A 355 20.13 -25.22 -9.22
C ALA A 355 20.20 -23.86 -9.92
N ASP A 356 20.10 -23.85 -11.25
CA ASP A 356 20.13 -22.62 -12.06
C ASP A 356 18.94 -21.69 -11.76
N ASP A 357 17.78 -22.23 -11.36
CA ASP A 357 16.58 -21.47 -10.99
C ASP A 357 16.49 -21.14 -9.50
N ALA A 358 17.43 -21.65 -8.70
CA ALA A 358 17.33 -21.59 -7.25
C ALA A 358 17.22 -20.15 -6.75
N ALA A 359 17.97 -19.21 -7.33
CA ALA A 359 17.91 -17.79 -6.96
C ALA A 359 16.49 -17.20 -7.14
N THR A 360 15.85 -17.45 -8.28
CA THR A 360 14.50 -16.95 -8.59
C THR A 360 13.44 -17.64 -7.73
N LEU A 361 13.57 -18.95 -7.50
CA LEU A 361 12.69 -19.70 -6.61
C LEU A 361 12.80 -19.22 -5.15
N ILE A 362 14.01 -18.97 -4.68
CA ILE A 362 14.29 -18.39 -3.36
C ILE A 362 13.67 -16.99 -3.26
N ALA A 363 13.92 -16.11 -4.23
CA ALA A 363 13.34 -14.77 -4.27
C ALA A 363 11.79 -14.82 -4.24
N SER A 364 11.18 -15.70 -5.03
CA SER A 364 9.73 -15.93 -5.05
C SER A 364 9.21 -16.36 -3.68
N MET A 365 9.83 -17.35 -3.03
CA MET A 365 9.43 -17.77 -1.68
C MET A 365 9.60 -16.66 -0.63
N LEU A 366 10.73 -15.94 -0.66
CA LEU A 366 11.01 -14.85 0.27
C LEU A 366 10.07 -13.66 0.08
N SER A 367 9.55 -13.43 -1.13
CA SER A 367 8.55 -12.38 -1.39
C SER A 367 7.24 -12.59 -0.60
N ALA A 368 6.92 -13.83 -0.21
CA ALA A 368 5.76 -14.16 0.64
C ALA A 368 6.13 -14.55 2.07
N GLY A 369 7.40 -14.38 2.48
CA GLY A 369 7.87 -14.67 3.84
C GLY A 369 8.03 -16.17 4.10
N LEU A 370 8.19 -16.97 3.05
CA LEU A 370 8.38 -18.43 3.15
C LEU A 370 9.87 -18.77 3.37
N ASP A 371 10.52 -18.09 4.31
CA ASP A 371 11.94 -18.20 4.62
C ASP A 371 12.36 -19.64 4.96
N ARG A 372 11.56 -20.37 5.74
CA ARG A 372 11.78 -21.80 6.04
C ARG A 372 11.78 -22.68 4.79
N ASN A 373 10.94 -22.38 3.80
CA ASN A 373 10.91 -23.12 2.55
C ASN A 373 12.12 -22.76 1.69
N ALA A 374 12.50 -21.48 1.65
CA ALA A 374 13.70 -21.02 0.98
C ALA A 374 14.97 -21.68 1.54
N MET A 375 15.10 -21.79 2.87
CA MET A 375 16.27 -22.41 3.52
C MET A 375 16.51 -23.86 3.09
N ARG A 376 15.50 -24.59 2.59
CA ARG A 376 15.68 -25.97 2.10
C ARG A 376 16.59 -26.05 0.87
N TRP A 377 16.77 -24.95 0.15
CA TRP A 377 17.60 -24.86 -1.06
C TRP A 377 19.08 -24.68 -0.76
N SER A 378 19.48 -24.49 0.51
CA SER A 378 20.88 -24.23 0.87
C SER A 378 21.87 -25.29 0.38
N SER A 379 21.43 -26.54 0.18
CA SER A 379 22.30 -27.64 -0.24
C SER A 379 22.65 -27.64 -1.73
N VAL A 380 21.87 -26.95 -2.58
CA VAL A 380 22.01 -26.96 -4.05
C VAL A 380 22.48 -25.62 -4.60
N VAL A 381 22.72 -24.65 -3.71
CA VAL A 381 23.05 -23.28 -4.06
C VAL A 381 24.55 -23.08 -3.82
N PRO A 382 25.34 -22.73 -4.86
CA PRO A 382 26.77 -22.46 -4.69
C PRO A 382 27.00 -21.26 -3.78
N GLU A 383 28.07 -21.31 -2.97
CA GLU A 383 28.56 -20.13 -2.24
C GLU A 383 28.90 -19.01 -3.24
N GLY A 384 28.74 -17.75 -2.82
CA GLY A 384 28.92 -16.59 -3.69
C GLY A 384 27.88 -16.41 -4.81
N SER A 385 26.91 -17.32 -4.96
CA SER A 385 25.81 -17.13 -5.92
C SER A 385 24.72 -16.18 -5.39
N GLN A 386 23.84 -15.69 -6.27
CA GLN A 386 22.66 -14.92 -5.86
C GLN A 386 21.71 -15.72 -4.96
N GLY A 387 21.55 -17.02 -5.19
CA GLY A 387 20.79 -17.88 -4.29
C GLY A 387 21.40 -17.85 -2.88
N TRP A 388 22.73 -17.93 -2.79
CA TRP A 388 23.43 -17.93 -1.49
C TRP A 388 23.25 -16.58 -0.80
N ALA A 389 23.42 -15.48 -1.51
CA ALA A 389 23.26 -14.12 -0.98
C ALA A 389 21.86 -13.92 -0.37
N LEU A 390 20.81 -14.38 -1.06
CA LEU A 390 19.44 -14.32 -0.55
C LEU A 390 19.26 -15.16 0.72
N LEU A 391 19.84 -16.37 0.78
CA LEU A 391 19.76 -17.22 1.96
C LEU A 391 20.55 -16.65 3.14
N ALA A 392 21.76 -16.14 2.87
CA ALA A 392 22.64 -15.51 3.85
C ALA A 392 21.99 -14.29 4.52
N LEU A 393 21.12 -13.57 3.81
CA LEU A 393 20.30 -12.49 4.37
C LEU A 393 19.04 -13.01 5.08
N ALA A 394 18.32 -13.97 4.48
CA ALA A 394 17.03 -14.42 4.96
C ALA A 394 17.07 -15.34 6.18
N GLN A 395 18.19 -16.02 6.43
CA GLN A 395 18.31 -17.06 7.46
C GLN A 395 17.90 -16.53 8.85
N PRO A 396 16.96 -17.18 9.57
CA PRO A 396 16.44 -16.66 10.84
C PRO A 396 17.41 -16.77 12.01
N ASP A 397 18.12 -17.88 12.13
CA ASP A 397 18.90 -18.25 13.32
C ASP A 397 20.41 -18.37 13.04
N ILE A 398 20.97 -17.48 12.21
CA ILE A 398 22.43 -17.47 12.01
C ILE A 398 23.12 -16.92 13.27
N GLN A 399 24.21 -17.59 13.69
CA GLN A 399 25.12 -17.06 14.68
C GLN A 399 26.48 -16.82 14.03
N GLY A 400 26.95 -15.57 14.09
CA GLY A 400 28.25 -15.17 13.57
C GLY A 400 28.21 -14.50 12.20
N ALA A 401 29.40 -14.16 11.70
CA ALA A 401 29.60 -13.59 10.39
C ALA A 401 29.48 -14.67 9.30
N VAL A 402 29.13 -14.24 8.09
CA VAL A 402 29.27 -15.08 6.89
C VAL A 402 30.74 -15.16 6.47
N ASP A 403 31.09 -16.17 5.68
CA ASP A 403 32.43 -16.28 5.12
C ASP A 403 32.71 -15.11 4.15
N GLY A 404 33.79 -14.38 4.38
CA GLY A 404 34.20 -13.25 3.54
C GLY A 404 34.56 -13.65 2.11
N GLY A 405 35.09 -14.86 1.91
CA GLY A 405 35.40 -15.39 0.58
C GLY A 405 34.14 -15.58 -0.28
N ALA A 406 33.05 -16.07 0.32
CA ALA A 406 31.76 -16.16 -0.37
C ALA A 406 31.20 -14.78 -0.74
N VAL A 407 31.43 -13.74 0.07
CA VAL A 407 31.05 -12.36 -0.27
C VAL A 407 31.88 -11.85 -1.44
N ASP A 408 33.20 -12.07 -1.43
CA ASP A 408 34.10 -11.69 -2.52
C ASP A 408 33.71 -12.35 -3.85
N GLU A 409 33.39 -13.64 -3.84
CA GLU A 409 32.91 -14.37 -5.01
C GLU A 409 31.58 -13.81 -5.53
N PHE A 410 30.66 -13.39 -4.65
CA PHE A 410 29.45 -12.70 -5.08
C PHE A 410 29.75 -11.35 -5.75
N LEU A 411 30.69 -10.58 -5.19
CA LEU A 411 31.13 -9.31 -5.77
C LEU A 411 31.78 -9.49 -7.15
N ASP A 412 32.57 -10.55 -7.34
CA ASP A 412 33.20 -10.87 -8.62
C ASP A 412 32.18 -11.25 -9.71
N ASN A 413 31.07 -11.89 -9.31
CA ASN A 413 30.03 -12.38 -10.20
C ASN A 413 28.87 -11.39 -10.42
N ASP A 414 28.92 -10.19 -9.82
CA ASP A 414 27.83 -9.22 -9.89
C ASP A 414 27.82 -8.44 -11.22
N GLY A 415 26.91 -8.83 -12.12
CA GLY A 415 26.64 -8.15 -13.38
C GLY A 415 25.67 -6.96 -13.30
N SER A 416 25.20 -6.59 -12.12
CA SER A 416 24.27 -5.45 -11.97
C SER A 416 24.94 -4.11 -12.21
N ALA A 417 24.15 -3.11 -12.62
CA ALA A 417 24.64 -1.76 -12.88
C ALA A 417 25.31 -1.18 -11.62
N ASP A 418 26.54 -0.66 -11.76
CA ASP A 418 27.35 -0.09 -10.68
C ASP A 418 27.53 -1.03 -9.46
N MET A 419 27.50 -2.35 -9.66
CA MET A 419 27.57 -3.38 -8.60
C MET A 419 26.51 -3.17 -7.52
N ARG A 420 25.30 -2.77 -7.92
CA ARG A 420 24.22 -2.40 -6.99
C ARG A 420 23.83 -3.57 -6.08
N ARG A 421 23.71 -4.79 -6.63
CA ARG A 421 23.38 -5.98 -5.83
C ARG A 421 24.44 -6.26 -4.77
N SER A 422 25.72 -6.16 -5.13
CA SER A 422 26.84 -6.29 -4.19
C SER A 422 26.77 -5.26 -3.08
N ALA A 423 26.53 -4.00 -3.44
CA ALA A 423 26.42 -2.93 -2.45
C ALA A 423 25.24 -3.13 -1.50
N PHE A 424 24.10 -3.63 -2.00
CA PHE A 424 22.96 -4.00 -1.15
C PHE A 424 23.22 -5.24 -0.29
N LEU A 425 23.93 -6.25 -0.80
CA LEU A 425 24.32 -7.42 -0.03
C LEU A 425 25.20 -7.00 1.16
N VAL A 426 26.27 -6.24 0.90
CA VAL A 426 27.19 -5.76 1.94
C VAL A 426 26.44 -4.90 2.96
N ALA A 427 25.59 -3.97 2.51
CA ALA A 427 24.78 -3.16 3.41
C ALA A 427 23.80 -3.98 4.26
N GLY A 428 23.16 -4.98 3.67
CA GLY A 428 22.23 -5.89 4.34
C GLY A 428 22.92 -6.75 5.39
N LEU A 429 24.01 -7.43 5.03
CA LEU A 429 24.78 -8.28 5.96
C LEU A 429 25.37 -7.44 7.10
N ALA A 430 25.95 -6.28 6.80
CA ALA A 430 26.47 -5.37 7.82
C ALA A 430 25.37 -4.87 8.76
N GLY A 431 24.19 -4.54 8.22
CA GLY A 431 23.04 -4.11 9.03
C GLY A 431 22.52 -5.23 9.94
N LEU A 432 22.53 -6.47 9.46
CA LEU A 432 22.15 -7.64 10.25
C LEU A 432 23.22 -8.07 11.27
N GLY A 433 24.43 -7.48 11.22
CA GLY A 433 25.56 -7.88 12.07
C GLY A 433 26.18 -9.21 11.63
N ARG A 434 26.18 -9.49 10.33
CA ARG A 434 26.66 -10.73 9.70
C ARG A 434 27.97 -10.55 8.92
N LEU A 435 28.64 -9.41 9.06
CA LEU A 435 29.98 -9.16 8.54
C LEU A 435 30.89 -8.77 9.70
N GLU A 436 32.15 -9.19 9.62
CA GLU A 436 33.19 -8.67 10.50
C GLU A 436 33.50 -7.21 10.16
N ALA A 437 34.11 -6.49 11.12
CA ALA A 437 34.39 -5.07 10.94
C ALA A 437 35.45 -4.82 9.86
N ASP A 438 36.47 -5.67 9.80
CA ASP A 438 37.57 -5.59 8.84
C ASP A 438 37.05 -5.91 7.42
N ASP A 439 36.28 -6.98 7.27
CA ASP A 439 35.61 -7.34 6.00
C ASP A 439 34.72 -6.19 5.47
N LEU A 440 33.98 -5.52 6.37
CA LEU A 440 33.13 -4.40 6.00
C LEU A 440 33.93 -3.25 5.41
N GLU A 441 35.08 -2.91 6.01
CA GLU A 441 35.95 -1.84 5.50
C GLU A 441 36.45 -2.19 4.10
N ASP A 442 37.01 -3.39 3.93
CA ASP A 442 37.53 -3.90 2.66
C ASP A 442 36.47 -3.89 1.54
N PHE A 443 35.27 -4.41 1.79
CA PHE A 443 34.20 -4.42 0.80
C PHE A 443 33.69 -3.01 0.48
N THR A 444 33.60 -2.12 1.46
CA THR A 444 33.16 -0.74 1.20
C THR A 444 34.16 0.06 0.38
N ASP A 445 35.45 -0.18 0.56
CA ASP A 445 36.53 0.41 -0.23
C ASP A 445 36.52 -0.13 -1.65
N ARG A 446 36.39 -1.45 -1.82
CA ARG A 446 36.26 -2.11 -3.12
C ARG A 446 35.07 -1.57 -3.94
N LEU A 447 33.94 -1.35 -3.29
CA LEU A 447 32.73 -0.80 -3.93
C LEU A 447 32.78 0.73 -4.09
N GLY A 448 33.73 1.42 -3.45
CA GLY A 448 33.78 2.88 -3.38
C GLY A 448 32.55 3.50 -2.69
N ARG A 449 31.92 2.77 -1.74
CA ARG A 449 30.66 3.16 -1.08
C ARG A 449 30.83 3.23 0.44
N ASN A 450 30.90 4.43 0.99
CA ASN A 450 30.90 4.62 2.44
C ASN A 450 29.47 4.45 3.03
N LEU A 451 29.27 3.39 3.80
CA LEU A 451 28.00 3.09 4.49
C LEU A 451 27.86 3.82 5.84
N SER A 452 28.94 4.28 6.45
CA SER A 452 28.97 4.85 7.81
C SER A 452 28.65 6.35 7.86
N ARG A 453 28.57 7.05 6.73
CA ARG A 453 28.26 8.49 6.67
C ARG A 453 26.89 8.81 7.29
N ARG A 454 26.90 9.51 8.42
CA ARG A 454 25.69 9.90 9.17
C ARG A 454 24.96 11.11 8.56
N SER A 455 23.67 11.19 8.84
CA SER A 455 22.75 12.29 8.56
C SER A 455 21.77 12.47 9.73
N ALA A 456 21.03 13.58 9.76
CA ALA A 456 20.02 13.80 10.79
C ALA A 456 18.93 12.72 10.81
N TRP A 457 18.63 12.09 9.66
CA TRP A 457 17.70 10.94 9.60
C TRP A 457 18.36 9.67 10.13
N SER A 458 19.60 9.35 9.71
CA SER A 458 20.27 8.12 10.14
C SER A 458 20.55 8.13 11.65
N ASP A 459 20.84 9.30 12.23
CA ASP A 459 21.02 9.46 13.67
C ASP A 459 19.71 9.17 14.44
N LYS A 460 18.57 9.63 13.93
CA LYS A 460 17.25 9.40 14.55
C LYS A 460 16.85 7.93 14.49
N ILE A 461 16.98 7.28 13.33
CA ILE A 461 16.59 5.87 13.17
C ILE A 461 17.53 4.95 13.97
N SER A 462 18.84 5.23 13.98
CA SER A 462 19.80 4.48 14.79
C SER A 462 19.48 4.60 16.27
N ARG A 463 19.21 5.84 16.74
CA ARG A 463 18.85 6.07 18.14
C ARG A 463 17.54 5.38 18.54
N ALA A 464 16.54 5.38 17.65
CA ALA A 464 15.28 4.67 17.88
C ALA A 464 15.52 3.15 17.99
N GLY A 465 16.42 2.60 17.16
CA GLY A 465 16.86 1.20 17.20
C GLY A 465 17.56 0.84 18.52
N GLU A 466 18.56 1.64 18.93
CA GLU A 466 19.28 1.46 20.20
C GLU A 466 18.36 1.46 21.43
N LEU A 467 17.28 2.25 21.37
CA LEU A 467 16.29 2.35 22.44
C LEU A 467 15.17 1.30 22.35
N GLY A 468 15.21 0.42 21.34
CA GLY A 468 14.19 -0.61 21.13
C GLY A 468 12.81 -0.05 20.75
N ASN A 469 12.72 1.18 20.23
CA ASN A 469 11.43 1.76 19.83
C ASN A 469 11.05 1.29 18.41
N SER A 470 10.56 0.05 18.32
CA SER A 470 10.19 -0.59 17.05
C SER A 470 9.15 0.19 16.24
N THR A 471 8.21 0.88 16.90
CA THR A 471 7.20 1.72 16.23
C THR A 471 7.84 2.91 15.52
N LEU A 472 8.72 3.65 16.20
CA LEU A 472 9.40 4.80 15.59
C LEU A 472 10.38 4.34 14.50
N VAL A 473 11.08 3.21 14.71
CA VAL A 473 11.96 2.63 13.68
C VAL A 473 11.16 2.27 12.43
N ALA A 474 10.00 1.62 12.56
CA ALA A 474 9.14 1.26 11.43
C ALA A 474 8.69 2.49 10.63
N MET A 475 8.28 3.58 11.31
CA MET A 475 7.90 4.83 10.65
C MET A 475 9.09 5.48 9.93
N LEU A 476 10.26 5.57 10.58
CA LEU A 476 11.47 6.17 9.99
C LEU A 476 12.07 5.32 8.87
N ALA A 477 11.92 3.99 8.94
CA ALA A 477 12.30 3.08 7.88
C ALA A 477 11.42 3.28 6.65
N GLY A 478 10.09 3.34 6.83
CA GLY A 478 9.15 3.66 5.75
C GLY A 478 9.48 5.00 5.07
N LEU A 479 9.75 6.04 5.86
CA LEU A 479 10.22 7.34 5.36
C LEU A 479 11.54 7.22 4.57
N GLY A 480 12.53 6.48 5.10
CA GLY A 480 13.83 6.29 4.44
C GLY A 480 13.77 5.44 3.18
N MET A 481 12.65 4.73 2.95
CA MET A 481 12.38 3.90 1.77
C MET A 481 11.42 4.51 0.77
N GLN A 482 11.04 5.79 0.94
CA GLN A 482 10.24 6.51 -0.05
C GLN A 482 10.97 6.56 -1.40
N GLY A 483 10.29 6.16 -2.47
CA GLY A 483 10.82 6.08 -3.81
C GLY A 483 10.06 5.07 -4.67
N SER A 484 10.05 5.28 -5.99
CA SER A 484 9.35 4.43 -6.95
C SER A 484 10.02 3.07 -7.20
N GLY A 485 11.24 2.86 -6.71
CA GLY A 485 12.02 1.64 -6.97
C GLY A 485 13.37 1.61 -6.24
N TRP A 486 14.05 0.47 -6.32
CA TRP A 486 15.36 0.23 -5.68
C TRP A 486 16.51 1.03 -6.31
N ASP A 487 16.34 1.52 -7.54
CA ASP A 487 17.26 2.47 -8.19
C ASP A 487 17.36 3.81 -7.43
N ARG A 488 16.32 4.18 -6.68
CA ARG A 488 16.30 5.38 -5.83
C ARG A 488 16.86 5.13 -4.43
N MET A 489 17.07 3.88 -4.05
CA MET A 489 17.60 3.50 -2.75
C MET A 489 19.13 3.47 -2.77
N THR A 490 19.75 4.10 -1.76
CA THR A 490 21.21 3.98 -1.59
C THR A 490 21.54 2.84 -0.61
N PRO A 491 22.63 2.08 -0.82
CA PRO A 491 23.13 1.07 0.12
C PRO A 491 23.28 1.59 1.56
N ARG A 492 23.68 2.86 1.70
CA ARG A 492 23.77 3.53 3.00
C ARG A 492 22.44 3.61 3.75
N HIS A 493 21.35 3.99 3.07
CA HIS A 493 20.03 4.05 3.69
C HIS A 493 19.58 2.64 4.10
N LEU A 494 19.76 1.65 3.22
CA LEU A 494 19.48 0.25 3.52
C LEU A 494 20.22 -0.23 4.76
N TYR A 495 21.54 0.04 4.88
CA TYR A 495 22.34 -0.32 6.04
C TYR A 495 21.74 0.20 7.35
N PHE A 496 21.41 1.50 7.43
CA PHE A 496 20.85 2.09 8.65
C PHE A 496 19.44 1.56 8.96
N ILE A 497 18.62 1.30 7.93
CA ILE A 497 17.28 0.71 8.10
C ILE A 497 17.38 -0.70 8.67
N VAL A 498 18.15 -1.58 8.02
CA VAL A 498 18.31 -2.98 8.41
C VAL A 498 18.90 -3.06 9.82
N ARG A 499 19.92 -2.25 10.12
CA ARG A 499 20.54 -2.18 11.45
C ARG A 499 19.55 -1.76 12.53
N ALA A 500 18.80 -0.69 12.31
CA ALA A 500 17.86 -0.18 13.30
C ALA A 500 16.68 -1.14 13.53
N LEU A 501 16.15 -1.76 12.46
CA LEU A 501 15.11 -2.77 12.55
C LEU A 501 15.59 -3.99 13.35
N ASN A 502 16.77 -4.51 13.02
CA ASN A 502 17.36 -5.63 13.74
C ASN A 502 17.56 -5.31 15.23
N ALA A 503 18.11 -4.14 15.55
CA ALA A 503 18.31 -3.68 16.92
C ALA A 503 16.98 -3.50 17.70
N ALA A 504 15.91 -3.10 17.01
CA ALA A 504 14.58 -2.91 17.62
C ALA A 504 13.75 -4.20 17.74
N GLY A 505 14.32 -5.37 17.42
CA GLY A 505 13.63 -6.65 17.48
C GLY A 505 12.74 -6.96 16.27
N LEU A 506 12.85 -6.17 15.19
CA LEU A 506 12.18 -6.37 13.91
C LEU A 506 13.11 -7.10 12.92
N SER A 507 13.80 -8.14 13.40
CA SER A 507 14.83 -8.85 12.62
C SER A 507 14.22 -9.57 11.41
N ALA A 508 13.00 -10.09 11.50
CA ALA A 508 12.33 -10.73 10.37
C ALA A 508 12.14 -9.75 9.21
N GLU A 509 11.63 -8.55 9.50
CA GLU A 509 11.45 -7.49 8.51
C GLU A 509 12.79 -6.99 7.98
N ALA A 510 13.80 -6.82 8.84
CA ALA A 510 15.14 -6.43 8.44
C ALA A 510 15.74 -7.39 7.40
N ARG A 511 15.62 -8.70 7.65
CA ARG A 511 16.09 -9.75 6.74
C ARG A 511 15.36 -9.76 5.41
N MET A 512 14.02 -9.65 5.45
CA MET A 512 13.22 -9.67 4.22
C MET A 512 13.46 -8.43 3.35
N ILE A 513 13.60 -7.24 3.96
CA ILE A 513 13.95 -6.00 3.24
C ILE A 513 15.35 -6.12 2.62
N ALA A 514 16.33 -6.66 3.34
CA ALA A 514 17.68 -6.84 2.82
C ALA A 514 17.72 -7.84 1.66
N ALA A 515 17.05 -8.99 1.79
CA ALA A 515 16.97 -9.99 0.73
C ALA A 515 16.24 -9.45 -0.52
N GLU A 516 15.16 -8.68 -0.32
CA GLU A 516 14.46 -8.01 -1.41
C GLU A 516 15.38 -7.02 -2.17
N ALA A 517 16.20 -6.27 -1.44
CA ALA A 517 17.16 -5.34 -2.05
C ALA A 517 18.12 -6.03 -3.01
N VAL A 518 18.61 -7.23 -2.65
CA VAL A 518 19.49 -8.02 -3.53
C VAL A 518 18.71 -8.64 -4.70
N ALA A 519 17.48 -9.10 -4.46
CA ALA A 519 16.64 -9.69 -5.50
C ALA A 519 16.26 -8.67 -6.60
N ARG A 520 16.07 -7.40 -6.23
CA ARG A 520 15.60 -6.32 -7.12
C ARG A 520 16.68 -5.27 -7.43
N GLY A 521 17.92 -5.51 -7.01
CA GLY A 521 19.06 -4.61 -7.13
C GLY A 521 19.66 -4.53 -8.52
#